data_AF-A0AAW1YPN3-F1
#
_entry.id   AF-A0AAW1YPN3-F1
#
_cell.length_a   1.000
_cell.length_b   1.000
_cell.length_c   1.000
_cell.angle_alpha   90.00
_cell.angle_beta   90.00
_cell.angle_gamma   90.00
#
_symmetry.space_group_name_H-M   'P 1'
#
loop_
_entity.id
_entity.type
_entity.pdbx_description
1 polymer ?
#
loop_
_entity_poly.entity_id
_entity_poly.type
_entity_poly.pdbx_seq_one_letter_code
_entity_poly.pdbx_strand_id
1 'polypeptide(L)'
;MAFSIGLSLMLDRQIPTYIAKVAAPPGLKISVNPSVLSFTALWQKKSFSLTIKGPIEKSHLASASLVWDDGTFQVRSPIVVYVAV
;
A
#
# COMPACT_ATOMS: atom_id res chain seq x y z
N MET A 1 -5.10 -6.04 -9.63
CA MET A 1 -4.96 -4.59 -9.89
C MET A 1 -3.52 -4.19 -9.64
N ALA A 2 -2.89 -3.51 -10.59
CA ALA A 2 -1.55 -2.94 -10.42
C ALA A 2 -1.71 -1.46 -10.03
N PHE A 3 -1.09 -1.07 -8.92
CA PHE A 3 -1.04 0.32 -8.47
C PHE A 3 0.39 0.84 -8.70
N SER A 4 0.53 2.08 -9.19
CA SER A 4 1.84 2.72 -9.41
C SER A 4 1.96 3.98 -8.58
N ILE A 5 3.12 4.17 -7.94
CA ILE A 5 3.48 5.42 -7.26
C ILE A 5 4.31 6.26 -8.23
N GLY A 6 3.91 7.51 -8.45
CA GLY A 6 4.67 8.52 -9.19
C GLY A 6 5.29 9.53 -8.23
N LEU A 7 6.61 9.61 -8.19
CA LEU A 7 7.37 10.48 -7.29
C LEU A 7 7.51 11.88 -7.92
N SER A 8 6.65 12.84 -7.53
CA SER A 8 6.60 14.20 -8.13
C SER A 8 7.21 15.31 -7.25
N LEU A 9 7.69 15.02 -6.04
CA LEU A 9 8.11 16.06 -5.09
C LEU A 9 9.39 15.65 -4.34
N MET A 10 10.53 15.64 -5.02
CA MET A 10 11.85 15.64 -4.36
C MET A 10 12.83 16.44 -5.22
N LEU A 11 13.08 17.69 -4.82
CA LEU A 11 14.01 18.58 -5.52
C LEU A 11 15.46 18.42 -5.08
N ASP A 12 15.78 17.53 -4.13
CA ASP A 12 17.17 17.25 -3.75
C ASP A 12 17.41 15.77 -3.37
N ARG A 13 18.15 15.10 -4.27
CA ARG A 13 19.09 13.97 -4.15
C ARG A 13 19.01 12.99 -2.96
N GLN A 14 17.89 12.30 -2.75
CA GLN A 14 17.95 10.91 -2.27
C GLN A 14 16.89 10.07 -2.96
N ILE A 15 17.29 8.93 -3.51
CA ILE A 15 16.34 8.03 -4.16
C ILE A 15 15.73 7.12 -3.09
N PRO A 16 14.42 7.22 -2.81
CA PRO A 16 13.83 6.61 -1.61
C PRO A 16 13.63 5.09 -1.78
N THR A 17 13.64 4.40 -0.63
CA THR A 17 13.15 3.03 -0.51
C THR A 17 11.94 3.03 0.40
N TYR A 18 10.79 2.65 -0.14
CA TYR A 18 9.55 2.58 0.62
C TYR A 18 9.29 1.15 1.12
N ILE A 19 8.91 1.03 2.38
CA ILE A 19 8.49 -0.22 3.01
C ILE A 19 6.97 -0.21 3.17
N ALA A 20 6.33 -1.30 2.77
CA ALA A 20 4.89 -1.49 2.94
C ALA A 20 4.54 -1.74 4.42
N LYS A 21 3.64 -0.91 4.95
CA LYS A 21 3.00 -1.09 6.26
C LYS A 21 1.50 -1.25 6.06
N VAL A 22 0.96 -2.36 6.57
CA VAL A 22 -0.47 -2.69 6.44
C VAL A 22 -1.14 -2.58 7.80
N ALA A 23 -2.23 -1.84 7.86
CA ALA A 23 -3.15 -1.85 8.99
C ALA A 23 -4.47 -2.48 8.56
N ALA A 24 -4.87 -3.57 9.21
CA ALA A 24 -6.08 -4.32 8.90
C ALA A 24 -6.77 -4.78 10.20
N PRO A 25 -8.11 -4.88 10.22
CA PRO A 25 -8.83 -5.40 11.37
C PRO A 25 -8.59 -6.91 11.55
N PRO A 26 -8.84 -7.46 12.76
CA PRO A 26 -8.78 -8.90 12.98
C PRO A 26 -9.66 -9.68 11.98
N GLY A 27 -9.15 -10.81 11.50
CA GLY A 27 -9.84 -11.66 10.52
C GLY A 27 -9.44 -11.37 9.06
N LEU A 28 -9.03 -10.14 8.72
CA LEU A 28 -8.51 -9.82 7.40
C LEU A 28 -6.98 -9.93 7.34
N LYS A 29 -6.50 -10.82 6.46
CA LYS A 29 -5.09 -10.93 6.11
C LYS A 29 -4.84 -10.23 4.78
N ILE A 30 -4.08 -9.15 4.82
CA ILE A 30 -3.66 -8.39 3.63
C ILE A 30 -2.15 -8.56 3.46
N SER A 31 -1.71 -8.92 2.26
CA SER A 31 -0.30 -9.11 1.90
C SER A 31 0.06 -8.29 0.66
N VAL A 32 1.29 -7.77 0.64
CA VAL A 32 1.81 -6.91 -0.43
C VAL A 32 3.01 -7.59 -1.07
N ASN A 33 3.06 -7.64 -2.41
CA ASN A 33 4.22 -8.15 -3.14
C ASN A 33 4.59 -7.22 -4.32
N PRO A 34 5.83 -6.73 -4.39
CA PRO A 34 6.87 -6.79 -3.35
C PRO A 34 6.48 -5.94 -2.11
N SER A 35 7.08 -6.21 -0.94
CA SER A 35 6.87 -5.43 0.28
C SER A 35 7.82 -4.23 0.41
N VAL A 36 8.79 -4.12 -0.50
CA VAL A 36 9.79 -3.04 -0.55
C VAL A 36 9.85 -2.52 -1.97
N LEU A 37 9.80 -1.20 -2.14
CA LEU A 37 9.95 -0.51 -3.41
C LEU A 37 11.18 0.40 -3.35
N SER A 38 12.28 -0.05 -3.94
CA SER A 38 13.48 0.77 -4.12
C SER A 38 13.49 1.43 -5.49
N PHE A 39 13.62 2.75 -5.50
CA PHE A 39 13.69 3.54 -6.72
C PHE A 39 15.16 3.72 -7.13
N THR A 40 15.40 4.06 -8.39
CA THR A 40 16.75 4.36 -8.91
C THR A 40 16.81 5.67 -9.71
N ALA A 41 15.66 6.27 -10.02
CA ALA A 41 15.55 7.50 -10.78
C ALA A 41 14.27 8.26 -10.44
N LEU A 42 14.29 9.57 -10.64
CA LEU A 42 13.08 10.39 -10.63
C LEU A 42 12.10 9.90 -11.68
N TRP A 43 10.80 10.02 -11.40
CA TRP A 43 9.70 9.60 -12.30
C TRP A 43 9.61 8.10 -12.60
N GLN A 44 10.48 7.28 -12.03
CA GLN A 44 10.35 5.83 -12.13
C GLN A 44 9.04 5.39 -11.49
N LYS A 45 8.33 4.49 -12.17
CA LYS A 45 7.14 3.83 -11.63
C LYS A 45 7.51 2.43 -11.19
N LYS A 46 6.98 2.02 -10.04
CA LYS A 46 7.02 0.64 -9.56
C LYS A 46 5.60 0.14 -9.36
N SER A 47 5.41 -1.15 -9.58
CA SER A 47 4.12 -1.81 -9.42
C SER A 47 4.17 -2.78 -8.25
N PHE A 48 3.03 -2.93 -7.57
CA PHE A 48 2.84 -3.92 -6.52
C PHE A 48 1.45 -4.54 -6.64
N SER A 49 1.29 -5.70 -6.02
CA SER A 49 0.04 -6.43 -5.91
C SER A 49 -0.37 -6.61 -4.46
N LEU A 50 -1.67 -6.47 -4.21
CA LEU A 50 -2.31 -6.77 -2.94
C LEU A 50 -3.06 -8.09 -3.03
N THR A 51 -2.90 -8.92 -2.00
CA THR A 51 -3.72 -10.11 -1.76
C THR A 51 -4.48 -9.93 -0.47
N ILE A 52 -5.81 -10.02 -0.53
CA ILE A 52 -6.70 -9.87 0.62
C ILE A 52 -7.41 -11.21 0.84
N LYS A 53 -7.35 -11.75 2.06
CA LYS A 53 -7.97 -13.02 2.45
C LYS A 53 -8.62 -12.91 3.82
N GLY A 54 -9.61 -13.74 4.06
CA GLY A 54 -10.31 -13.82 5.35
C GLY A 54 -11.67 -13.14 5.33
N PRO A 55 -12.49 -13.36 6.36
CA PRO A 55 -13.89 -12.97 6.34
C PRO A 55 -14.12 -11.56 6.90
N ILE A 56 -15.28 -10.97 6.60
CA ILE A 56 -15.74 -9.67 7.14
C ILE A 56 -17.05 -9.78 7.93
N GLU A 57 -17.29 -10.94 8.56
CA GLU A 57 -18.61 -11.46 8.98
C GLU A 57 -19.47 -10.54 9.85
N LYS A 58 -18.87 -9.58 10.58
CA LYS A 58 -19.58 -8.80 11.59
C LYS A 58 -20.18 -7.48 11.10
N SER A 59 -19.66 -6.90 10.02
CA SER A 59 -19.99 -5.51 9.67
C SER A 59 -20.34 -5.27 8.21
N HIS A 60 -20.30 -6.30 7.35
CA HIS A 60 -20.43 -6.21 5.88
C HIS A 60 -19.47 -5.23 5.19
N LEU A 61 -18.68 -4.47 5.96
CA LEU A 61 -17.74 -3.44 5.57
C LEU A 61 -16.57 -3.47 6.54
N ALA A 62 -15.36 -3.54 6.01
CA ALA A 62 -14.12 -3.47 6.75
C ALA A 62 -13.18 -2.45 6.10
N SER A 63 -12.55 -1.63 6.94
CA SER A 63 -11.57 -0.64 6.50
C SER A 63 -10.16 -1.09 6.88
N ALA A 64 -9.25 -0.95 5.94
CA ALA A 64 -7.82 -1.21 6.10
C ALA A 64 -7.01 -0.12 5.38
N SER A 65 -5.69 -0.15 5.51
CA SER A 65 -4.82 0.72 4.72
C SER A 65 -3.46 0.12 4.45
N LEU A 66 -2.94 0.42 3.26
CA LEU A 66 -1.53 0.29 2.92
C LEU A 66 -0.86 1.66 3.05
N VAL A 67 0.27 1.71 3.75
CA VAL A 67 1.15 2.88 3.79
C VAL A 67 2.51 2.45 3.23
N TRP A 68 2.99 3.20 2.26
CA TRP A 68 4.39 3.14 1.83
C TRP A 68 5.16 4.19 2.60
N ASP A 69 6.16 3.77 3.37
CA ASP A 69 6.92 4.64 4.28
C ASP A 69 8.42 4.52 3.98
N ASP A 70 9.08 5.63 3.67
CA ASP A 70 10.54 5.71 3.48
C ASP A 70 11.29 6.26 4.72
N GLY A 71 10.57 6.50 5.82
CA GLY A 71 11.05 7.14 7.03
C GLY A 71 10.82 8.65 7.09
N THR A 72 10.54 9.31 5.95
CA THR A 72 10.28 10.75 5.85
C THR A 72 8.89 11.04 5.26
N PHE A 73 8.56 10.42 4.13
CA PHE A 73 7.32 10.56 3.40
C PHE A 73 6.48 9.30 3.49
N GLN A 74 5.17 9.51 3.61
CA GLN A 74 4.19 8.43 3.65
C GLN A 74 3.18 8.59 2.52
N VAL A 75 3.06 7.55 1.70
CA VAL A 75 2.00 7.44 0.69
C VAL A 75 0.97 6.44 1.19
N ARG A 76 -0.21 6.94 1.56
CA ARG A 76 -1.29 6.12 2.12
C ARG A 76 -2.36 5.81 1.07
N SER A 77 -2.73 4.54 0.99
CA SER A 77 -3.85 4.04 0.19
C SER A 77 -4.90 3.39 1.10
N PRO A 78 -6.10 3.97 1.23
CA PRO A 78 -7.22 3.33 1.92
C PRO A 78 -7.68 2.07 1.18
N ILE A 79 -8.06 1.04 1.93
CA ILE A 79 -8.62 -0.21 1.41
C ILE A 79 -9.99 -0.40 2.07
N VAL A 80 -11.03 -0.55 1.27
CA VAL A 80 -12.39 -0.85 1.75
C VAL A 80 -12.78 -2.20 1.17
N VAL A 81 -13.13 -3.14 2.05
CA VAL A 81 -13.68 -4.44 1.69
C VAL A 81 -15.14 -4.42 2.11
N TYR A 82 -16.05 -4.71 1.18
CA TYR A 82 -17.47 -4.82 1.49
C TYR A 82 -18.08 -6.03 0.80
N VAL A 83 -19.12 -6.58 1.40
CA VAL A 83 -19.96 -7.62 0.80
C VAL A 83 -21.26 -6.95 0.36
N ALA A 84 -21.52 -6.96 -0.94
CA ALA A 84 -22.83 -6.59 -1.47
C ALA A 84 -23.84 -7.68 -1.08
N VAL A 85 -24.93 -7.27 -0.46
CA VAL A 85 -26.06 -8.12 -0.10
C VAL A 85 -27.17 -7.87 -1.11
#